data_AF-A0A7J4QY55-F1
#
_entry.id   AF-A0A7J4QY55-F1
#
_cell.length_a   1.000
_cell.length_b   1.000
_cell.length_c   1.000
_cell.angle_alpha   90.00
_cell.angle_beta   90.00
_cell.angle_gamma   90.00
#
_symmetry.space_group_name_H-M   'P 1'
#
loop_
_entity.id
_entity.type
_entity.pdbx_description
1 polymer ?
#
loop_
_entity_poly.entity_id
_entity_poly.type
_entity_poly.pdbx_seq_one_letter_code
_entity_poly.pdbx_strand_id
1 'polypeptide(L)'
;MNRIIMQRLRMLPIVFFIAFLMAFFVETVAASGDSSDSFDISHLYPLGGALLVAGLMWKFFIPIQLSNLQVAFEIDDDLYEVHRVTRDLDDARDLLSEGSVGYGLGLYMMGMTGILVLIGEFIFDPDFFYTPSLYIIGLLVGIPILISPWETMNAQLSRNQRPSSSNAILGFLRRTLTLLIIIGITIASLMYGLQESSSGVIEPFWLALAMLVFMSPTIFAYGRIMGASWNMLLIGKWRTSNGRKNPIDPDKPGFLNRLFSLILVIFLLTMPITALNGIVTVLYVLIASPDNASEVLNYGGIIGYSIYVRIDLISEILFHWEFIKSLPQFLSLYLSLNIAIVGLAFIFELTRNLMLGGQSFGGIFGVIIDSPRDIRTEVEAQSRQLKFAFAGFSGYTVLLLLLVCYKEFGGLMPFTDTLENKYGFDEGNRLLATWMFIAVGQLIFLLTWLVSIIRFGSLRSLRFDLNPDERREGAVRLAGGDWMRTLVDEAALVEDLDSLIRFQRRSLDGDPSVIRYEKARARMWELAIRGLWPSAIEEARKVLAQAGGDDDIARMIIATGHMSSRRLDAARDALHGLEQPEGYDEPELLAFVCEWLDPFTGNVSEDDFWDWENNSCINNLQHQIQMIRGWNP
;
A
#
# COMPACT_ATOMS: atom_id res chain seq x y z
N MET A 1 -8.13 36.99 -0.01
CA MET A 1 -9.16 36.08 -0.57
C MET A 1 -8.94 34.58 -0.25
N ASN A 2 -7.69 34.12 -0.06
CA ASN A 2 -7.37 32.69 0.17
C ASN A 2 -7.71 32.11 1.56
N ARG A 3 -7.86 32.92 2.62
CA ARG A 3 -8.15 32.40 3.98
C ARG A 3 -9.59 31.89 4.16
N ILE A 4 -10.55 32.50 3.46
CA ILE A 4 -11.99 32.16 3.57
C ILE A 4 -12.29 30.87 2.80
N ILE A 5 -11.62 30.65 1.66
CA ILE A 5 -11.73 29.41 0.87
C ILE A 5 -11.14 28.23 1.65
N MET A 6 -9.99 28.42 2.29
CA MET A 6 -9.33 27.39 3.10
C MET A 6 -10.11 27.04 4.39
N GLN A 7 -10.83 28.00 4.98
CA GLN A 7 -11.77 27.73 6.08
C GLN A 7 -13.04 27.01 5.60
N ARG A 8 -13.59 27.34 4.42
CA ARG A 8 -14.74 26.61 3.84
C ARG A 8 -14.39 25.16 3.51
N LEU A 9 -13.19 24.88 3.02
CA LEU A 9 -12.69 23.52 2.74
C LEU A 9 -12.47 22.68 4.01
N ARG A 10 -12.09 23.28 5.14
CA ARG A 10 -12.02 22.59 6.45
C ARG A 10 -13.38 22.40 7.13
N MET A 11 -14.34 23.28 6.84
CA MET A 11 -15.70 23.20 7.38
C MET A 11 -16.60 22.24 6.60
N LEU A 12 -16.34 22.01 5.31
CA LEU A 12 -17.08 21.07 4.46
C LEU A 12 -17.16 19.63 5.03
N PRO A 13 -16.08 18.99 5.49
CA PRO A 13 -16.18 17.66 6.11
C PRO A 13 -16.92 17.69 7.46
N ILE A 14 -16.86 18.80 8.20
CA ILE A 14 -17.56 18.96 9.49
C ILE A 14 -19.06 19.17 9.26
N VAL A 15 -19.43 19.99 8.27
CA VAL A 15 -20.82 20.21 7.86
C VAL A 15 -21.41 18.96 7.23
N PHE A 16 -20.61 18.18 6.49
CA PHE A 16 -21.01 16.87 5.97
C PHE A 16 -21.19 15.85 7.09
N PHE A 17 -20.29 15.81 8.08
CA PHE A 17 -20.43 14.97 9.27
C PHE A 17 -21.67 15.35 10.08
N ILE A 18 -21.99 16.65 10.20
CA ILE A 18 -23.19 17.16 10.87
C ILE A 18 -24.46 16.88 10.05
N ALA A 19 -24.44 17.01 8.73
CA ALA A 19 -25.58 16.68 7.86
C ALA A 19 -25.86 15.18 7.84
N PHE A 20 -24.80 14.36 7.84
CA PHE A 20 -24.87 12.92 8.04
C PHE A 20 -25.42 12.59 9.43
N LEU A 21 -24.99 13.28 10.49
CA LEU A 21 -25.54 13.16 11.85
C LEU A 21 -27.02 13.59 11.93
N MET A 22 -27.43 14.59 11.15
CA MET A 22 -28.82 15.06 11.08
C MET A 22 -29.73 14.07 10.33
N ALA A 23 -29.19 13.27 9.41
CA ALA A 23 -29.94 12.17 8.78
C ALA A 23 -30.29 11.05 9.78
N PHE A 24 -29.60 10.94 10.93
CA PHE A 24 -29.95 10.01 12.01
C PHE A 24 -31.14 10.46 12.88
N PHE A 25 -31.65 11.68 12.70
CA PHE A 25 -32.83 12.19 13.43
C PHE A 25 -34.14 12.02 12.64
N VAL A 26 -34.14 11.26 11.55
CA VAL A 26 -35.37 10.87 10.83
C VAL A 26 -36.10 9.79 11.64
N GLU A 27 -37.44 9.86 11.67
CA GLU A 27 -38.32 9.05 12.53
C GLU A 27 -38.13 7.54 12.36
N THR A 28 -38.25 6.84 13.48
CA THR A 28 -38.13 5.38 13.63
C THR A 28 -39.37 4.67 13.10
N VAL A 29 -39.20 3.82 12.08
CA VAL A 29 -40.24 2.87 11.61
C VAL A 29 -39.71 1.44 11.77
N ALA A 30 -40.62 0.52 12.07
CA ALA A 30 -40.35 -0.81 12.59
C ALA A 30 -40.67 -1.91 11.57
N ALA A 31 -39.84 -2.96 11.61
CA ALA A 31 -39.72 -4.07 10.67
C ALA A 31 -40.95 -4.96 10.48
N SER A 32 -41.36 -5.08 9.22
CA SER A 32 -41.92 -6.30 8.63
C SER A 32 -41.65 -6.28 7.12
N GLY A 33 -40.69 -7.09 6.67
CA GLY A 33 -40.34 -7.18 5.26
C GLY A 33 -41.47 -7.79 4.44
N ASP A 34 -41.95 -7.04 3.46
CA ASP A 34 -42.92 -7.54 2.48
C ASP A 34 -42.46 -7.20 1.06
N SER A 35 -42.41 -8.22 0.20
CA SER A 35 -41.93 -8.09 -1.18
C SER A 35 -43.03 -7.57 -2.08
N SER A 36 -43.08 -6.26 -2.35
CA SER A 36 -44.01 -5.72 -3.36
C SER A 36 -43.41 -5.74 -4.77
N ASP A 37 -44.18 -6.24 -5.74
CA ASP A 37 -43.84 -6.27 -7.18
C ASP A 37 -44.00 -4.90 -7.88
N SER A 38 -44.30 -3.84 -7.13
CA SER A 38 -44.50 -2.48 -7.67
C SER A 38 -43.20 -1.67 -7.64
N PHE A 39 -42.72 -1.26 -8.81
CA PHE A 39 -41.59 -0.35 -8.94
C PHE A 39 -41.98 1.07 -8.50
N ASP A 40 -41.47 1.50 -7.33
CA ASP A 40 -41.47 2.89 -6.91
C ASP A 40 -40.07 3.49 -7.05
N ILE A 41 -40.01 4.77 -7.44
CA ILE A 41 -38.76 5.54 -7.61
C ILE A 41 -38.01 5.68 -6.28
N SER A 42 -38.74 5.61 -5.17
CA SER A 42 -38.19 5.65 -3.80
C SER A 42 -37.14 4.56 -3.54
N HIS A 43 -37.27 3.38 -4.15
CA HIS A 43 -36.30 2.28 -4.02
C HIS A 43 -34.94 2.56 -4.69
N LEU A 44 -34.82 3.62 -5.50
CA LEU A 44 -33.55 4.03 -6.10
C LEU A 44 -32.79 5.08 -5.27
N TYR A 45 -33.39 5.60 -4.19
CA TYR A 45 -32.73 6.58 -3.32
C TYR A 45 -31.45 6.04 -2.64
N PRO A 46 -31.40 4.79 -2.13
CA PRO A 46 -30.17 4.18 -1.62
C PRO A 46 -29.04 4.21 -2.64
N LEU A 47 -29.31 3.80 -3.87
CA LEU A 47 -28.34 3.75 -4.96
C LEU A 47 -27.87 5.16 -5.35
N GLY A 48 -28.79 6.11 -5.51
CA GLY A 48 -28.47 7.50 -5.84
C GLY A 48 -27.64 8.18 -4.74
N GLY A 49 -28.00 7.97 -3.48
CA GLY A 49 -27.28 8.47 -2.32
C GLY A 49 -25.86 7.90 -2.23
N ALA A 50 -25.73 6.58 -2.37
CA ALA A 50 -24.43 5.89 -2.38
C ALA A 50 -23.52 6.36 -3.52
N LEU A 51 -24.05 6.53 -4.73
CA LEU A 51 -23.29 7.04 -5.88
C LEU A 51 -22.84 8.49 -5.69
N LEU A 52 -23.69 9.34 -5.10
CA LEU A 52 -23.32 10.72 -4.78
C LEU A 52 -22.17 10.75 -3.77
N VAL A 53 -22.30 10.01 -2.67
CA VAL A 53 -21.26 9.92 -1.63
C VAL A 53 -19.96 9.34 -2.21
N ALA A 54 -20.05 8.26 -2.98
CA ALA A 54 -18.90 7.66 -3.67
C ALA A 54 -18.23 8.66 -4.63
N GLY A 55 -19.00 9.44 -5.39
CA GLY A 55 -18.47 10.48 -6.27
C GLY A 55 -17.75 11.60 -5.52
N LEU A 56 -18.27 12.02 -4.36
CA LEU A 56 -17.59 12.99 -3.49
C LEU A 56 -16.29 12.40 -2.91
N MET A 57 -16.31 11.14 -2.50
CA MET A 57 -15.14 10.44 -1.98
C MET A 57 -14.04 10.36 -3.04
N TRP A 58 -14.38 9.95 -4.27
CA TRP A 58 -13.47 9.91 -5.40
C TRP A 58 -12.81 11.26 -5.66
N LYS A 59 -13.63 12.32 -5.78
CA LYS A 59 -13.16 13.63 -6.26
C LYS A 59 -12.38 14.43 -5.22
N PHE A 60 -12.74 14.28 -3.94
CA PHE A 60 -12.20 15.11 -2.86
C PHE A 60 -11.44 14.29 -1.83
N PHE A 61 -12.06 13.26 -1.26
CA PHE A 61 -11.49 12.58 -0.10
C PHE A 61 -10.20 11.82 -0.44
N ILE A 62 -10.19 11.05 -1.53
CA ILE A 62 -9.05 10.18 -1.87
C ILE A 62 -7.79 11.00 -2.21
N PRO A 63 -7.86 12.04 -3.06
CA PRO A 63 -6.71 12.92 -3.29
C PRO A 63 -6.22 13.60 -2.00
N ILE A 64 -7.13 14.02 -1.10
CA ILE A 64 -6.74 14.60 0.19
C ILE A 64 -5.95 13.60 1.04
N GLN A 65 -6.37 12.33 1.07
CA GLN A 65 -5.69 11.30 1.86
C GLN A 65 -4.35 10.86 1.28
N LEU A 66 -4.12 11.05 -0.03
CA LEU A 66 -2.85 10.82 -0.69
C LEU A 66 -2.00 12.08 -0.85
N SER A 67 -2.44 13.22 -0.31
CA SER A 67 -1.57 14.39 -0.21
C SER A 67 -0.50 14.15 0.86
N ASN A 68 0.72 14.62 0.62
CA ASN A 68 1.88 14.44 1.50
C ASN A 68 2.33 12.97 1.66
N LEU A 69 2.21 12.15 0.61
CA LEU A 69 2.89 10.85 0.56
C LEU A 69 4.40 11.07 0.69
N GLN A 70 5.04 10.21 1.45
CA GLN A 70 6.46 10.31 1.76
C GLN A 70 7.15 8.97 1.50
N VAL A 71 8.44 9.07 1.23
CA VAL A 71 9.35 7.96 1.01
C VAL A 71 10.59 8.21 1.85
N ALA A 72 11.05 7.19 2.58
CA ALA A 72 12.27 7.25 3.35
C ALA A 72 13.28 6.21 2.84
N PHE A 73 14.51 6.65 2.60
CA PHE A 73 15.60 5.75 2.22
C PHE A 73 16.89 6.08 2.96
N GLU A 74 17.70 5.05 3.15
CA GLU A 74 18.99 5.13 3.82
C GLU A 74 20.06 5.69 2.87
N ILE A 75 20.81 6.66 3.37
CA ILE A 75 21.92 7.31 2.66
C ILE A 75 23.25 6.96 3.32
N ASP A 76 23.28 7.01 4.65
CA ASP A 76 24.45 6.76 5.48
C ASP A 76 24.03 5.93 6.70
N ASP A 77 25.00 5.37 7.42
CA ASP A 77 24.74 4.45 8.53
C ASP A 77 23.77 5.06 9.56
N ASP A 78 22.61 4.41 9.76
CA ASP A 78 21.51 4.84 10.64
C ASP A 78 20.87 6.22 10.29
N LEU A 79 21.14 6.79 9.10
CA LEU A 79 20.58 8.06 8.64
C LEU A 79 19.69 7.89 7.40
N TYR A 80 18.42 8.23 7.58
CA TYR A 80 17.39 8.18 6.55
C TYR A 80 16.96 9.60 6.15
N GLU A 81 16.88 9.88 4.85
CA GLU A 81 16.23 11.10 4.34
C GLU A 81 14.78 10.78 3.94
N VAL A 82 13.87 11.69 4.32
CA VAL A 82 12.44 11.57 4.05
C VAL A 82 12.05 12.62 3.02
N HIS A 83 11.65 12.15 1.84
CA HIS A 83 11.23 12.98 0.72
C HIS A 83 9.72 12.91 0.53
N ARG A 84 9.13 14.01 0.01
CA ARG A 84 7.71 14.05 -0.36
C ARG A 84 7.56 13.58 -1.81
N VAL A 85 6.66 12.62 -2.02
CA VAL A 85 6.26 12.15 -3.36
C VAL A 85 5.15 13.03 -3.91
N THR A 86 4.16 13.35 -3.08
CA THR A 86 3.09 14.29 -3.43
C THR A 86 3.16 15.48 -2.48
N ARG A 87 3.26 16.71 -3.01
CA ARG A 87 3.25 17.94 -2.21
C ARG A 87 1.83 18.46 -2.09
N ASP A 88 1.12 18.51 -3.21
CA ASP A 88 -0.21 19.11 -3.32
C ASP A 88 -1.30 18.11 -3.76
N LEU A 89 -2.55 18.60 -3.79
CA LEU A 89 -3.70 17.81 -4.24
C LEU A 89 -3.66 17.48 -5.73
N ASP A 90 -3.01 18.34 -6.52
CA ASP A 90 -2.89 18.13 -7.96
C ASP A 90 -1.87 17.03 -8.26
N ASP A 91 -0.70 17.03 -7.61
CA ASP A 91 0.26 15.91 -7.67
C ASP A 91 -0.39 14.57 -7.29
N ALA A 92 -1.25 14.57 -6.26
CA ALA A 92 -1.96 13.37 -5.84
C ALA A 92 -2.99 12.91 -6.87
N ARG A 93 -3.59 13.82 -7.65
CA ARG A 93 -4.51 13.47 -8.74
C ARG A 93 -3.76 12.95 -9.96
N ASP A 94 -2.65 13.58 -10.31
CA ASP A 94 -1.81 13.15 -11.42
C ASP A 94 -1.33 11.72 -11.16
N LEU A 95 -0.81 11.46 -9.96
CA LEU A 95 -0.39 10.11 -9.55
C LEU A 95 -1.53 9.08 -9.55
N LEU A 96 -2.76 9.48 -9.26
CA LEU A 96 -3.94 8.60 -9.33
C LEU A 96 -4.38 8.32 -10.77
N SER A 97 -4.16 9.26 -11.68
CA SER A 97 -4.45 9.10 -13.11
C SER A 97 -3.37 8.30 -13.84
N GLU A 98 -2.19 8.16 -13.24
CA GLU A 98 -1.05 7.48 -13.85
C GLU A 98 -1.16 5.96 -13.86
N GLY A 99 -0.76 5.38 -15.00
CA GLY A 99 -0.65 3.95 -15.23
C GLY A 99 -1.87 3.13 -14.81
N SER A 100 -1.65 2.15 -13.94
CA SER A 100 -2.67 1.17 -13.52
C SER A 100 -3.29 1.46 -12.14
N VAL A 101 -3.03 2.64 -11.56
CA VAL A 101 -3.60 3.04 -10.26
C VAL A 101 -5.11 3.17 -10.33
N GLY A 102 -5.63 3.76 -11.41
CA GLY A 102 -7.07 3.91 -11.63
C GLY A 102 -7.85 2.59 -11.57
N TYR A 103 -7.25 1.48 -12.01
CA TYR A 103 -7.83 0.15 -11.88
C TYR A 103 -7.95 -0.28 -10.41
N GLY A 104 -6.88 -0.15 -9.63
CA GLY A 104 -6.90 -0.51 -8.21
C GLY A 104 -7.85 0.38 -7.40
N LEU A 105 -7.84 1.68 -7.70
CA LEU A 105 -8.77 2.65 -7.12
C LEU A 105 -10.22 2.31 -7.47
N GLY A 106 -10.49 1.91 -8.71
CA GLY A 106 -11.81 1.47 -9.17
C GLY A 106 -12.33 0.29 -8.36
N LEU A 107 -11.51 -0.74 -8.13
CA LEU A 107 -11.89 -1.91 -7.31
C LEU A 107 -12.20 -1.52 -5.86
N TYR A 108 -11.37 -0.66 -5.27
CA TYR A 108 -11.63 -0.13 -3.94
C TYR A 108 -12.96 0.62 -3.89
N MET A 109 -13.19 1.53 -4.84
CA MET A 109 -14.42 2.32 -4.90
C MET A 109 -15.65 1.47 -5.18
N MET A 110 -15.51 0.40 -5.95
CA MET A 110 -16.57 -0.56 -6.22
C MET A 110 -17.04 -1.23 -4.92
N GLY A 111 -16.11 -1.78 -4.13
CA GLY A 111 -16.41 -2.41 -2.85
C GLY A 111 -17.01 -1.42 -1.84
N MET A 112 -16.44 -0.22 -1.73
CA MET A 112 -16.97 0.83 -0.86
C MET A 112 -18.36 1.29 -1.28
N THR A 113 -18.61 1.45 -2.58
CA THR A 113 -19.94 1.81 -3.10
C THR A 113 -20.94 0.71 -2.78
N GLY A 114 -20.59 -0.57 -2.93
CA GLY A 114 -21.45 -1.68 -2.56
C GLY A 114 -21.88 -1.64 -1.08
N ILE A 115 -20.95 -1.34 -0.18
CA ILE A 115 -21.29 -1.18 1.24
C ILE A 115 -22.10 0.11 1.48
N LEU A 116 -21.81 1.21 0.78
CA LEU A 116 -22.60 2.44 0.89
C LEU A 116 -24.04 2.25 0.39
N VAL A 117 -24.26 1.44 -0.64
CA VAL A 117 -25.61 1.06 -1.08
C VAL A 117 -26.30 0.26 0.03
N LEU A 118 -25.62 -0.72 0.63
CA LEU A 118 -26.14 -1.47 1.77
C LEU A 118 -26.53 -0.56 2.95
N ILE A 119 -25.69 0.41 3.30
CA ILE A 119 -26.02 1.43 4.31
C ILE A 119 -27.23 2.27 3.88
N GLY A 120 -27.27 2.64 2.59
CA GLY A 120 -28.38 3.39 2.02
C GLY A 120 -29.71 2.67 2.22
N GLU A 121 -29.77 1.35 1.96
CA GLU A 121 -30.98 0.55 2.20
C GLU A 121 -31.42 0.69 3.67
N PHE A 122 -30.50 0.53 4.63
CA PHE A 122 -30.82 0.69 6.06
C PHE A 122 -31.22 2.11 6.49
N ILE A 123 -30.76 3.16 5.80
CA ILE A 123 -31.10 4.56 6.14
C ILE A 123 -32.46 4.96 5.59
N PHE A 124 -32.77 4.56 4.35
CA PHE A 124 -33.97 5.01 3.66
C PHE A 124 -35.19 4.11 3.90
N ASP A 125 -35.01 2.79 3.86
CA ASP A 125 -36.08 1.83 4.10
C ASP A 125 -35.51 0.59 4.82
N PRO A 126 -35.44 0.62 6.17
CA PRO A 126 -34.81 -0.44 6.95
C PRO A 126 -35.59 -1.77 6.91
N ASP A 127 -36.84 -1.74 6.48
CA ASP A 127 -37.77 -2.87 6.59
C ASP A 127 -37.84 -3.67 5.29
N PHE A 128 -37.35 -3.10 4.18
CA PHE A 128 -37.44 -3.69 2.86
C PHE A 128 -36.10 -3.61 2.12
N PHE A 129 -35.63 -4.76 1.63
CA PHE A 129 -34.49 -4.81 0.71
C PHE A 129 -34.95 -4.95 -0.74
N TYR A 130 -34.56 -3.98 -1.57
CA TYR A 130 -34.87 -4.07 -2.99
C TYR A 130 -34.00 -5.14 -3.67
N THR A 131 -34.60 -6.20 -4.21
CA THR A 131 -33.84 -7.35 -4.74
C THR A 131 -32.82 -6.99 -5.83
N PRO A 132 -33.10 -6.08 -6.79
CA PRO A 132 -32.07 -5.61 -7.72
C PRO A 132 -30.93 -4.85 -7.05
N SER A 133 -31.19 -4.09 -5.98
CA SER A 133 -30.16 -3.41 -5.19
C SER A 133 -29.22 -4.44 -4.54
N LEU A 134 -29.76 -5.53 -3.98
CA LEU A 134 -28.97 -6.64 -3.44
C LEU A 134 -28.07 -7.31 -4.49
N TYR A 135 -28.55 -7.50 -5.72
CA TYR A 135 -27.70 -8.02 -6.80
C TYR A 135 -26.59 -7.04 -7.19
N ILE A 136 -26.87 -5.74 -7.21
CA ILE A 136 -25.87 -4.70 -7.45
C ILE A 136 -24.83 -4.70 -6.33
N ILE A 137 -25.25 -4.76 -5.06
CA ILE A 137 -24.35 -4.87 -3.90
C ILE A 137 -23.48 -6.13 -4.04
N GLY A 138 -24.08 -7.28 -4.34
CA GLY A 138 -23.38 -8.55 -4.51
C GLY A 138 -22.33 -8.49 -5.63
N LEU A 139 -22.63 -7.81 -6.73
CA LEU A 139 -21.68 -7.60 -7.83
C LEU A 139 -20.56 -6.63 -7.42
N LEU A 140 -20.91 -5.49 -6.82
CA LEU A 140 -19.98 -4.44 -6.40
C LEU A 140 -19.00 -4.91 -5.33
N VAL A 141 -19.43 -5.81 -4.44
CA VAL A 141 -18.61 -6.39 -3.39
C VAL A 141 -17.89 -7.65 -3.86
N GLY A 142 -18.55 -8.51 -4.63
CA GLY A 142 -18.00 -9.79 -5.08
C GLY A 142 -16.78 -9.62 -6.00
N ILE A 143 -16.81 -8.63 -6.91
CA ILE A 143 -15.71 -8.41 -7.86
C ILE A 143 -14.39 -8.05 -7.15
N PRO A 144 -14.34 -7.06 -6.23
CA PRO A 144 -13.14 -6.77 -5.43
C PRO A 144 -12.66 -7.97 -4.61
N ILE A 145 -13.57 -8.76 -4.02
CA ILE A 145 -13.21 -9.96 -3.25
C ILE A 145 -12.49 -10.99 -4.13
N LEU A 146 -12.96 -11.20 -5.36
CA LEU A 146 -12.34 -12.15 -6.29
C LEU A 146 -11.00 -11.67 -6.85
N ILE A 147 -10.87 -10.38 -7.12
CA ILE A 147 -9.67 -9.81 -7.76
C ILE A 147 -8.54 -9.57 -6.75
N SER A 148 -8.87 -9.25 -5.50
CA SER A 148 -7.90 -8.88 -4.45
C SER A 148 -6.80 -9.93 -4.22
N PRO A 149 -7.10 -11.24 -4.06
CA PRO A 149 -6.08 -12.29 -3.92
C PRO A 149 -5.16 -12.40 -5.12
N TRP A 150 -5.73 -12.24 -6.31
CA TRP A 150 -5.00 -12.35 -7.56
C TRP A 150 -3.99 -11.21 -7.74
N GLU A 151 -4.41 -9.95 -7.55
CA GLU A 151 -3.52 -8.80 -7.62
C GLU A 151 -2.42 -8.87 -6.55
N THR A 152 -2.79 -9.28 -5.34
CA THR A 152 -1.84 -9.39 -4.22
C THR A 152 -0.79 -10.47 -4.44
N MET A 153 -1.18 -11.63 -4.98
CA MET A 153 -0.22 -12.70 -5.26
C MET A 153 0.71 -12.32 -6.41
N ASN A 154 0.19 -11.68 -7.47
CA ASN A 154 1.02 -11.21 -8.58
C ASN A 154 2.07 -10.20 -8.11
N ALA A 155 1.67 -9.21 -7.29
CA ALA A 155 2.60 -8.23 -6.75
C ALA A 155 3.67 -8.84 -5.84
N GLN A 156 3.33 -9.88 -5.07
CA GLN A 156 4.30 -10.58 -4.23
C GLN A 156 5.28 -11.44 -5.04
N LEU A 157 4.84 -12.01 -6.17
CA LEU A 157 5.67 -12.85 -7.04
C LEU A 157 6.51 -12.04 -8.04
N SER A 158 6.15 -10.79 -8.33
CA SER A 158 6.90 -9.90 -9.22
C SER A 158 8.15 -9.27 -8.57
N ARG A 159 8.39 -9.55 -7.28
CA ARG A 159 9.40 -8.94 -6.39
C ARG A 159 10.83 -8.80 -6.95
N ASN A 160 11.21 -9.51 -8.00
CA ASN A 160 12.59 -9.57 -8.50
C ASN A 160 12.74 -9.35 -10.02
N GLN A 161 11.71 -8.93 -10.73
CA GLN A 161 11.80 -8.77 -12.18
C GLN A 161 11.34 -7.38 -12.59
N ARG A 162 12.32 -6.50 -12.82
CA ARG A 162 12.15 -5.41 -13.79
C ARG A 162 11.68 -6.05 -15.10
N PRO A 163 10.80 -5.40 -15.88
CA PRO A 163 10.17 -5.99 -17.06
C PRO A 163 11.18 -6.24 -18.19
N SER A 164 12.08 -7.20 -18.00
CA SER A 164 12.88 -7.80 -19.05
C SER A 164 11.98 -8.75 -19.82
N SER A 165 11.35 -8.20 -20.87
CA SER A 165 11.06 -8.83 -22.16
C SER A 165 9.71 -8.37 -22.74
N SER A 166 9.83 -7.69 -23.88
CA SER A 166 9.03 -7.67 -25.14
C SER A 166 7.75 -8.52 -25.31
N ASN A 167 7.38 -9.46 -24.43
CA ASN A 167 6.25 -10.37 -24.66
C ASN A 167 5.14 -10.18 -23.63
N ALA A 168 4.25 -9.23 -23.91
CA ALA A 168 2.99 -9.01 -23.17
C ALA A 168 2.18 -10.30 -22.98
N ILE A 169 2.29 -11.24 -23.94
CA ILE A 169 1.65 -12.57 -23.91
C ILE A 169 2.19 -13.44 -22.77
N LEU A 170 3.52 -13.46 -22.56
CA LEU A 170 4.13 -14.26 -21.50
C LEU A 170 3.81 -13.67 -20.12
N GLY A 171 3.81 -12.34 -20.02
CA GLY A 171 3.35 -11.62 -18.82
C GLY A 171 1.89 -11.94 -18.48
N PHE A 172 1.00 -11.92 -19.48
CA PHE A 172 -0.41 -12.30 -19.31
C PHE A 172 -0.56 -13.77 -18.90
N LEU A 173 0.15 -14.70 -19.56
CA LEU A 173 0.06 -16.13 -19.28
C LEU A 173 0.54 -16.48 -17.88
N ARG A 174 1.62 -15.85 -17.40
CA ARG A 174 2.07 -16.01 -16.02
C ARG A 174 1.02 -15.47 -15.04
N ARG A 175 0.43 -14.32 -15.35
CA ARG A 175 -0.61 -13.68 -14.53
C ARG A 175 -1.92 -14.47 -14.53
N THR A 176 -2.27 -15.20 -15.59
CA THR A 176 -3.44 -16.10 -15.56
C THR A 176 -3.15 -17.41 -14.85
N LEU A 177 -1.92 -17.94 -14.97
CA LEU A 177 -1.49 -19.15 -14.28
C LEU A 177 -1.54 -18.99 -12.74
N THR A 178 -1.19 -17.82 -12.22
CA THR A 178 -1.33 -17.51 -10.78
C THR A 178 -2.78 -17.60 -10.31
N LEU A 179 -3.73 -17.05 -11.06
CA LEU A 179 -5.16 -17.19 -10.76
C LEU A 179 -5.60 -18.66 -10.79
N LEU A 180 -5.17 -19.43 -11.80
CA LEU A 180 -5.50 -20.86 -11.91
C LEU A 180 -4.96 -21.67 -10.73
N ILE A 181 -3.78 -21.34 -10.21
CA ILE A 181 -3.23 -22.00 -9.01
C ILE A 181 -4.09 -21.70 -7.79
N ILE A 182 -4.46 -20.43 -7.55
CA ILE A 182 -5.33 -20.07 -6.41
C ILE A 182 -6.66 -20.82 -6.52
N ILE A 183 -7.31 -20.76 -7.68
CA ILE A 183 -8.59 -21.45 -7.92
C ILE A 183 -8.41 -22.96 -7.75
N GLY A 184 -7.35 -23.55 -8.29
CA GLY A 184 -7.05 -24.98 -8.16
C GLY A 184 -6.89 -25.43 -6.72
N ILE A 185 -6.14 -24.68 -5.89
CA ILE A 185 -5.97 -24.99 -4.46
C ILE A 185 -7.30 -24.85 -3.70
N THR A 186 -8.12 -23.85 -4.04
CA THR A 186 -9.44 -23.67 -3.38
C THR A 186 -10.42 -24.76 -3.74
N ILE A 187 -10.46 -25.19 -5.00
CA ILE A 187 -11.26 -26.34 -5.44
C ILE A 187 -10.76 -27.62 -4.76
N ALA A 188 -9.44 -27.83 -4.69
CA ALA A 188 -8.87 -28.98 -3.98
C ALA A 188 -9.27 -29.00 -2.50
N SER A 189 -9.27 -27.82 -1.84
CA SER A 189 -9.75 -27.68 -0.46
C SER A 189 -11.23 -28.02 -0.31
N LEU A 190 -12.08 -27.60 -1.24
CA LEU A 190 -13.50 -27.94 -1.25
C LEU A 190 -13.74 -29.43 -1.53
N MET A 191 -12.99 -30.01 -2.47
CA MET A 191 -13.06 -31.44 -2.79
C MET A 191 -12.64 -32.31 -1.61
N TYR A 192 -11.59 -31.89 -0.89
CA TYR A 192 -11.18 -32.56 0.35
C TYR A 192 -12.27 -32.48 1.42
N GLY A 193 -12.88 -31.30 1.61
CA GLY A 193 -14.00 -31.14 2.53
C GLY A 193 -15.25 -31.95 2.15
N LEU A 194 -15.51 -32.11 0.85
CA LEU A 194 -16.58 -32.97 0.35
C LEU A 194 -16.32 -34.45 0.63
N GLN A 195 -15.06 -34.90 0.56
CA GLN A 195 -14.70 -36.29 0.83
C GLN A 195 -14.81 -36.63 2.32
N GLU A 196 -14.47 -35.69 3.20
CA GLU A 196 -14.55 -35.87 4.65
C GLU A 196 -15.99 -35.72 5.18
N SER A 197 -16.84 -34.96 4.47
CA SER A 197 -18.24 -34.77 4.87
C SER A 197 -19.05 -36.05 4.78
N SER A 198 -19.62 -36.46 5.91
CA SER A 198 -20.44 -37.67 6.08
C SER A 198 -21.73 -37.70 5.25
N SER A 199 -22.17 -36.54 4.73
CA SER A 199 -23.45 -36.37 4.02
C SER A 199 -23.31 -36.12 2.52
N GLY A 200 -22.08 -35.98 1.99
CA GLY A 200 -21.84 -35.56 0.61
C GLY A 200 -22.25 -34.10 0.31
N VAL A 201 -22.56 -33.31 1.34
CA VAL A 201 -22.85 -31.87 1.27
C VAL A 201 -21.66 -31.09 1.82
N ILE A 202 -21.34 -29.95 1.20
CA ILE A 202 -20.27 -29.06 1.68
C ILE A 202 -20.69 -28.45 3.01
N GLU A 203 -20.02 -28.83 4.10
CA GLU A 203 -20.27 -28.22 5.40
C GLU A 203 -19.79 -26.75 5.41
N PRO A 204 -20.49 -25.86 6.16
CA PRO A 204 -20.12 -24.44 6.29
C PRO A 204 -18.66 -24.19 6.64
N PHE A 205 -18.09 -25.06 7.50
CA PHE A 205 -16.70 -25.00 7.91
C PHE A 205 -15.73 -25.12 6.73
N TRP A 206 -15.93 -26.11 5.85
CA TRP A 206 -15.07 -26.33 4.68
C TRP A 206 -15.20 -25.22 3.65
N LEU A 207 -16.39 -24.63 3.54
CA LEU A 207 -16.61 -23.45 2.70
C LEU A 207 -15.86 -22.23 3.24
N ALA A 208 -15.93 -21.98 4.56
CA ALA A 208 -15.17 -20.91 5.21
C ALA A 208 -13.66 -21.13 5.05
N LEU A 209 -13.18 -22.36 5.20
CA LEU A 209 -11.78 -22.71 5.01
C LEU A 209 -11.33 -22.51 3.56
N ALA A 210 -12.13 -22.90 2.58
CA ALA A 210 -11.83 -22.69 1.16
C ALA A 210 -11.78 -21.20 0.81
N MET A 211 -12.70 -20.38 1.33
CA MET A 211 -12.64 -18.93 1.18
C MET A 211 -11.39 -18.33 1.85
N LEU A 212 -10.98 -18.85 2.99
CA LEU A 212 -9.76 -18.43 3.68
C LEU A 212 -8.51 -18.79 2.86
N VAL A 213 -8.48 -19.97 2.25
CA VAL A 213 -7.41 -20.39 1.31
C VAL A 213 -7.39 -19.47 0.09
N PHE A 214 -8.55 -19.13 -0.48
CA PHE A 214 -8.67 -18.20 -1.60
C PHE A 214 -8.11 -16.83 -1.24
N MET A 215 -8.48 -16.31 -0.07
CA MET A 215 -8.02 -15.01 0.45
C MET A 215 -6.62 -15.06 1.07
N SER A 216 -5.96 -16.22 1.11
CA SER A 216 -4.70 -16.35 1.81
C SER A 216 -3.62 -15.37 1.32
N PRO A 217 -3.42 -15.08 0.01
CA PRO A 217 -2.38 -14.14 -0.41
C PRO A 217 -2.56 -12.74 0.19
N THR A 218 -3.81 -12.25 0.30
CA THR A 218 -4.13 -10.93 0.82
C THR A 218 -3.98 -10.87 2.33
N ILE A 219 -4.44 -11.91 3.02
CA ILE A 219 -4.25 -12.06 4.47
C ILE A 219 -2.76 -12.11 4.81
N PHE A 220 -1.96 -12.85 4.04
CA PHE A 220 -0.50 -12.92 4.22
C PHE A 220 0.19 -11.59 4.00
N ALA A 221 -0.12 -10.89 2.91
CA ALA A 221 0.43 -9.56 2.65
C ALA A 221 0.09 -8.60 3.79
N TYR A 222 -1.18 -8.58 4.18
CA TYR A 222 -1.70 -7.71 5.22
C TYR A 222 -1.01 -7.93 6.57
N GLY A 223 -1.02 -9.18 7.07
CA GLY A 223 -0.41 -9.52 8.36
C GLY A 223 1.09 -9.23 8.39
N ARG A 224 1.80 -9.48 7.28
CA ARG A 224 3.24 -9.21 7.18
C ARG A 224 3.57 -7.74 7.14
N ILE A 225 2.83 -6.93 6.38
CA ILE A 225 3.04 -5.48 6.29
C ILE A 225 2.76 -4.82 7.65
N MET A 226 1.64 -5.16 8.28
CA MET A 226 1.32 -4.62 9.60
C MET A 226 2.30 -5.09 10.67
N GLY A 227 2.64 -6.37 10.69
CA GLY A 227 3.56 -6.94 11.68
C GLY A 227 4.98 -6.36 11.59
N ALA A 228 5.52 -6.19 10.38
CA ALA A 228 6.87 -5.64 10.21
C ALA A 228 6.94 -4.12 10.42
N SER A 229 5.87 -3.37 10.11
CA SER A 229 5.84 -1.92 10.40
C SER A 229 5.42 -1.55 11.83
N TRP A 230 4.94 -2.49 12.63
CA TRP A 230 4.38 -2.20 13.96
C TRP A 230 5.32 -1.37 14.85
N ASN A 231 6.62 -1.70 14.87
CA ASN A 231 7.61 -0.96 15.65
C ASN A 231 7.69 0.51 15.22
N MET A 232 7.74 0.73 13.90
CA MET A 232 7.84 2.06 13.31
C MET A 232 6.56 2.87 13.57
N LEU A 233 5.39 2.25 13.39
CA LEU A 233 4.10 2.88 13.68
C LEU A 233 3.97 3.26 15.16
N LEU A 234 4.34 2.37 16.07
CA LEU A 234 4.28 2.63 17.51
C LEU A 234 5.21 3.79 17.90
N ILE A 235 6.48 3.75 17.47
CA ILE A 235 7.45 4.83 17.76
C ILE A 235 6.99 6.14 17.12
N GLY A 236 6.53 6.09 15.87
CA GLY A 236 6.03 7.23 15.12
C GLY A 236 4.86 7.90 15.83
N LYS A 237 3.78 7.16 16.10
CA LYS A 237 2.58 7.70 16.74
C LYS A 237 2.83 8.10 18.20
N TRP A 238 3.74 7.44 18.92
CA TRP A 238 4.20 7.89 20.24
C TRP A 238 4.90 9.25 20.18
N ARG A 239 5.76 9.48 19.17
CA ARG A 239 6.39 10.79 18.94
C ARG A 239 5.34 11.86 18.61
N THR A 240 4.37 11.54 17.74
CA THR A 240 3.27 12.46 17.38
C THR A 240 2.42 12.83 18.59
N SER A 241 2.06 11.85 19.42
CA SER A 241 1.31 12.07 20.66
C SER A 241 2.03 13.05 21.59
N ASN A 242 3.36 12.93 21.69
CA ASN A 242 4.23 13.84 22.43
C ASN A 242 4.50 15.19 21.72
N GLY A 243 3.85 15.46 20.59
CA GLY A 243 4.00 16.71 19.85
C GLY A 243 5.27 16.84 19.01
N ARG A 244 6.03 15.76 18.84
CA ARG A 244 7.25 15.71 18.01
C ARG A 244 6.90 15.33 16.58
N LYS A 245 7.63 15.88 15.61
CA LYS A 245 7.55 15.49 14.20
C LYS A 245 8.05 14.05 14.03
N ASN A 246 7.53 13.34 13.04
CA ASN A 246 7.99 12.00 12.70
C ASN A 246 8.02 11.84 11.15
N PRO A 247 8.56 10.72 10.61
CA PRO A 247 8.62 10.45 9.17
C PRO A 247 7.28 10.19 8.48
N ILE A 248 6.19 10.01 9.24
CA ILE A 248 4.83 9.76 8.72
C ILE A 248 4.02 11.08 8.70
N ASP A 249 4.30 11.96 9.66
CA ASP A 249 3.67 13.21 10.06
C ASP A 249 4.79 14.27 10.25
N PRO A 250 5.29 14.88 9.15
CA PRO A 250 6.43 15.80 9.17
C PRO A 250 6.06 17.19 9.71
N ASP A 251 4.77 17.52 9.68
CA ASP A 251 4.24 18.77 10.21
C ASP A 251 3.96 18.66 11.70
N LYS A 252 4.03 19.79 12.42
CA LYS A 252 3.77 19.79 13.86
C LYS A 252 2.32 19.38 14.12
N PRO A 253 2.06 18.31 14.89
CA PRO A 253 0.70 17.83 15.10
C PRO A 253 -0.07 18.79 16.01
N GLY A 254 -1.26 19.19 15.56
CA GLY A 254 -2.24 19.92 16.36
C GLY A 254 -2.80 19.05 17.50
N PHE A 255 -3.52 19.65 18.43
CA PHE A 255 -4.06 18.97 19.62
C PHE A 255 -4.89 17.72 19.27
N LEU A 256 -5.80 17.82 18.30
CA LEU A 256 -6.64 16.70 17.86
C LEU A 256 -5.80 15.54 17.31
N ASN A 257 -4.80 15.84 16.47
CA ASN A 257 -3.93 14.81 15.90
C ASN A 257 -3.10 14.10 16.98
N ARG A 258 -2.73 14.80 18.07
CA ARG A 258 -2.06 14.19 19.22
C ARG A 258 -2.96 13.22 19.96
N LEU A 259 -4.24 13.58 20.16
CA LEU A 259 -5.24 12.72 20.79
C LEU A 259 -5.50 11.47 19.94
N PHE A 260 -5.74 11.63 18.63
CA PHE A 260 -5.89 10.50 17.72
C PHE A 260 -4.65 9.60 17.70
N SER A 261 -3.45 10.19 17.71
CA SER A 261 -2.21 9.42 17.79
C SER A 261 -2.06 8.66 19.10
N LEU A 262 -2.49 9.24 20.23
CA LEU A 262 -2.50 8.55 21.53
C LEU A 262 -3.46 7.35 21.50
N ILE A 263 -4.66 7.53 20.95
CA ILE A 263 -5.65 6.46 20.79
C ILE A 263 -5.05 5.34 19.91
N LEU A 264 -4.41 5.68 18.79
CA LEU A 264 -3.73 4.72 17.93
C LEU A 264 -2.60 3.98 18.63
N VAL A 265 -1.83 4.65 19.49
CA VAL A 265 -0.81 3.99 20.31
C VAL A 265 -1.44 2.94 21.22
N ILE A 266 -2.55 3.27 21.89
CA ILE A 266 -3.23 2.32 22.79
C ILE A 266 -3.69 1.11 21.97
N PHE A 267 -4.29 1.32 20.81
CA PHE A 267 -4.68 0.22 19.91
C PHE A 267 -3.49 -0.62 19.45
N LEU A 268 -2.38 0.01 19.05
CA LEU A 268 -1.17 -0.70 18.64
C LEU A 268 -0.57 -1.53 19.79
N LEU A 269 -0.63 -1.04 21.03
CA LEU A 269 -0.16 -1.75 22.22
C LEU A 269 -1.07 -2.94 22.59
N THR A 270 -2.39 -2.81 22.42
CA THR A 270 -3.34 -3.90 22.72
C THR A 270 -3.44 -4.93 21.61
N MET A 271 -3.03 -4.60 20.38
CA MET A 271 -3.13 -5.47 19.20
C MET A 271 -2.47 -6.86 19.36
N PRO A 272 -1.25 -7.02 19.95
CA PRO A 272 -0.69 -8.35 20.19
C PRO A 272 -1.51 -9.19 21.18
N ILE A 273 -2.12 -8.55 22.18
CA ILE A 273 -2.94 -9.22 23.19
C ILE A 273 -4.26 -9.69 22.56
N THR A 274 -4.90 -8.83 21.76
CA THR A 274 -6.12 -9.21 21.05
C THR A 274 -5.86 -10.27 19.99
N ALA A 275 -4.68 -10.26 19.36
CA ALA A 275 -4.23 -11.31 18.43
C ALA A 275 -4.09 -12.67 19.13
N LEU A 276 -3.43 -12.71 20.30
CA LEU A 276 -3.35 -13.93 21.10
C LEU A 276 -4.73 -14.43 21.51
N ASN A 277 -5.60 -13.54 21.98
CA ASN A 277 -6.97 -13.91 22.38
C ASN A 277 -7.73 -14.55 21.22
N GLY A 278 -7.68 -13.99 20.00
CA GLY A 278 -8.39 -14.55 18.87
C GLY A 278 -7.88 -15.91 18.42
N ILE A 279 -6.55 -16.08 18.35
CA ILE A 279 -5.93 -17.37 18.00
C ILE A 279 -6.31 -18.45 19.02
N VAL A 280 -6.15 -18.17 20.32
CA VAL A 280 -6.45 -19.13 21.38
C VAL A 280 -7.94 -19.44 21.43
N THR A 281 -8.80 -18.46 21.20
CA THR A 281 -10.26 -18.67 21.15
C THR A 281 -10.64 -19.65 20.03
N VAL A 282 -10.12 -19.46 18.82
CA VAL A 282 -10.41 -20.37 17.70
C VAL A 282 -9.86 -21.77 17.96
N LEU A 283 -8.62 -21.88 18.46
CA LEU A 283 -8.05 -23.19 18.81
C LEU A 283 -8.86 -23.90 19.91
N TYR A 284 -9.31 -23.16 20.92
CA TYR A 284 -10.14 -23.70 22.00
C TYR A 284 -11.48 -24.23 21.47
N VAL A 285 -12.17 -23.47 20.61
CA VAL A 285 -13.45 -23.92 20.03
C VAL A 285 -13.27 -25.12 19.09
N LEU A 286 -12.23 -25.13 18.27
CA LEU A 286 -11.99 -26.22 17.31
C LEU A 286 -11.51 -27.52 17.96
N ILE A 287 -10.69 -27.44 19.02
CA ILE A 287 -10.08 -28.63 19.65
C ILE A 287 -10.92 -29.14 20.81
N ALA A 288 -11.42 -28.24 21.67
CA ALA A 288 -12.11 -28.62 22.89
C ALA A 288 -13.63 -28.66 22.75
N SER A 289 -14.19 -28.10 21.65
CA SER A 289 -15.63 -28.06 21.34
C SER A 289 -16.52 -27.83 22.57
N PRO A 290 -16.34 -26.72 23.29
CA PRO A 290 -17.03 -26.49 24.54
C PRO A 290 -18.52 -26.21 24.32
N ASP A 291 -19.36 -26.62 25.26
CA ASP A 291 -20.82 -26.41 25.19
C ASP A 291 -21.22 -24.93 25.12
N ASN A 292 -20.37 -24.02 25.61
CA ASN A 292 -20.56 -22.56 25.58
C ASN A 292 -19.82 -21.86 24.42
N ALA A 293 -19.49 -22.57 23.34
CA ALA A 293 -18.73 -22.00 22.22
C ALA A 293 -19.37 -20.75 21.61
N SER A 294 -20.70 -20.72 21.46
CA SER A 294 -21.43 -19.57 20.90
C SER A 294 -21.28 -18.31 21.77
N GLU A 295 -21.45 -18.43 23.09
CA GLU A 295 -21.29 -17.33 24.04
C GLU A 295 -19.86 -16.79 24.04
N VAL A 296 -18.86 -17.69 24.05
CA VAL A 296 -17.45 -17.30 24.04
C VAL A 296 -17.11 -16.51 22.75
N LEU A 297 -17.63 -16.92 21.60
CA LEU A 297 -17.41 -16.24 20.33
C LEU A 297 -18.20 -14.92 20.21
N ASN A 298 -19.37 -14.82 20.83
CA ASN A 298 -20.19 -13.60 20.84
C ASN A 298 -19.58 -12.52 21.75
N TYR A 299 -19.10 -12.86 22.95
CA TYR A 299 -18.59 -11.88 23.93
C TYR A 299 -17.11 -11.53 23.79
N GLY A 300 -16.52 -11.65 22.59
CA GLY A 300 -15.14 -11.19 22.34
C GLY A 300 -14.05 -12.20 22.71
N GLY A 301 -14.36 -13.49 22.63
CA GLY A 301 -13.43 -14.60 22.87
C GLY A 301 -13.24 -14.90 24.35
N ILE A 302 -12.24 -15.71 24.67
CA ILE A 302 -12.01 -16.22 26.04
C ILE A 302 -11.85 -15.07 27.05
N ILE A 303 -11.06 -14.05 26.71
CA ILE A 303 -10.86 -12.90 27.60
C ILE A 303 -12.17 -12.15 27.81
N GLY A 304 -12.91 -11.85 26.74
CA GLY A 304 -14.15 -11.09 26.84
C GLY A 304 -15.25 -11.84 27.60
N TYR A 305 -15.43 -13.13 27.33
CA TYR A 305 -16.32 -14.01 28.09
C TYR A 305 -15.94 -14.07 29.57
N SER A 306 -14.65 -14.17 29.89
CA SER A 306 -14.19 -14.19 31.29
C SER A 306 -14.47 -12.89 32.05
N ILE A 307 -14.54 -11.75 31.34
CA ILE A 307 -14.90 -10.45 31.91
C ILE A 307 -16.42 -10.39 32.11
N TYR A 308 -17.19 -10.87 31.13
CA TYR A 308 -18.65 -10.94 31.18
C TYR A 308 -19.14 -11.72 32.41
N VAL A 309 -18.59 -12.91 32.65
CA VAL A 309 -18.99 -13.78 33.78
C VAL A 309 -18.58 -13.21 35.14
N ARG A 310 -17.53 -12.38 35.21
CA ARG A 310 -16.96 -11.89 36.48
C ARG A 310 -17.54 -10.56 36.97
N ILE A 311 -18.21 -9.80 36.10
CA ILE A 311 -18.66 -8.45 36.43
C ILE A 311 -20.17 -8.37 36.21
N ASP A 312 -20.95 -8.61 37.28
CA ASP A 312 -22.41 -8.57 37.27
C ASP A 312 -22.97 -7.25 36.71
N LEU A 313 -22.28 -6.13 37.01
CA LEU A 313 -22.63 -4.78 36.53
C LEU A 313 -22.48 -4.62 35.00
N ILE A 314 -21.59 -5.39 34.37
CA ILE A 314 -21.39 -5.37 32.91
C ILE A 314 -22.43 -6.24 32.22
N SER A 315 -22.86 -7.35 32.85
CA SER A 315 -23.92 -8.21 32.32
C SER A 315 -25.25 -7.46 32.17
N GLU A 316 -25.64 -6.67 33.17
CA GLU A 316 -26.87 -5.87 33.13
C GLU A 316 -26.83 -4.74 32.08
N ILE A 317 -25.67 -4.09 31.92
CA ILE A 317 -25.46 -3.07 30.87
C ILE A 317 -25.45 -3.74 29.49
N LEU A 318 -24.77 -4.88 29.30
CA LEU A 318 -24.72 -5.55 27.99
C LEU A 318 -26.10 -6.06 27.53
N PHE A 319 -26.93 -6.54 28.45
CA PHE A 319 -28.28 -6.98 28.13
C PHE A 319 -29.14 -5.83 27.55
N HIS A 320 -28.99 -4.61 28.09
CA HIS A 320 -29.61 -3.42 27.49
C HIS A 320 -29.04 -3.06 26.12
N TRP A 321 -27.75 -3.33 25.89
CA TRP A 321 -27.10 -3.10 24.59
C TRP A 321 -27.51 -4.13 23.53
N GLU A 322 -27.89 -5.35 23.92
CA GLU A 322 -28.36 -6.39 22.99
C GLU A 322 -29.65 -5.98 22.28
N PHE A 323 -30.57 -5.31 22.99
CA PHE A 323 -31.77 -4.71 22.40
C PHE A 323 -31.44 -3.54 21.46
N ILE A 324 -30.37 -2.79 21.73
CA ILE A 324 -29.92 -1.70 20.84
C ILE A 324 -29.31 -2.28 19.55
N LYS A 325 -28.67 -3.46 19.61
CA LYS A 325 -28.08 -4.12 18.44
C LYS A 325 -29.12 -4.55 17.40
N SER A 326 -30.36 -4.84 17.79
CA SER A 326 -31.43 -5.20 16.85
C SER A 326 -31.99 -4.02 16.05
N LEU A 327 -31.51 -2.79 16.29
CA LEU A 327 -31.96 -1.61 15.54
C LEU A 327 -31.19 -1.44 14.22
N PRO A 328 -31.89 -1.31 13.07
CA PRO A 328 -31.30 -1.03 11.77
C PRO A 328 -30.38 0.22 11.77
N GLN A 329 -30.75 1.26 12.52
CA GLN A 329 -29.96 2.49 12.63
C GLN A 329 -28.62 2.26 13.33
N PHE A 330 -28.54 1.33 14.28
CA PHE A 330 -27.29 0.98 14.95
C PHE A 330 -26.37 0.19 14.02
N LEU A 331 -26.92 -0.74 13.22
CA LEU A 331 -26.18 -1.42 12.16
C LEU A 331 -25.65 -0.42 11.12
N SER A 332 -26.50 0.49 10.66
CA SER A 332 -26.10 1.55 9.72
C SER A 332 -24.97 2.43 10.30
N LEU A 333 -25.07 2.83 11.57
CA LEU A 333 -24.02 3.58 12.27
C LEU A 333 -22.73 2.76 12.40
N TYR A 334 -22.84 1.48 12.76
CA TYR A 334 -21.72 0.57 12.88
C TYR A 334 -20.99 0.41 11.54
N LEU A 335 -21.72 0.11 10.47
CA LEU A 335 -21.20 0.00 9.11
C LEU A 335 -20.54 1.31 8.67
N SER A 336 -21.18 2.45 8.91
CA SER A 336 -20.67 3.78 8.55
C SER A 336 -19.37 4.10 9.29
N LEU A 337 -19.30 3.80 10.60
CA LEU A 337 -18.09 3.99 11.40
C LEU A 337 -16.97 3.06 10.95
N ASN A 338 -17.28 1.79 10.67
CA ASN A 338 -16.27 0.85 10.18
C ASN A 338 -15.80 1.20 8.76
N ILE A 339 -16.67 1.70 7.88
CA ILE A 339 -16.24 2.27 6.60
C ILE A 339 -15.31 3.46 6.83
N ALA A 340 -15.65 4.37 7.74
CA ALA A 340 -14.81 5.52 8.04
C ALA A 340 -13.44 5.13 8.63
N ILE A 341 -13.41 4.16 9.53
CA ILE A 341 -12.20 3.72 10.24
C ILE A 341 -11.41 2.70 9.40
N VAL A 342 -12.01 1.56 9.08
CA VAL A 342 -11.39 0.41 8.40
C VAL A 342 -11.36 0.60 6.89
N GLY A 343 -12.43 1.11 6.28
CA GLY A 343 -12.51 1.32 4.84
C GLY A 343 -11.68 2.50 4.36
N LEU A 344 -11.74 3.64 5.06
CA LEU A 344 -11.12 4.90 4.66
C LEU A 344 -9.78 5.12 5.37
N ALA A 345 -9.77 5.41 6.67
CA ALA A 345 -8.54 5.82 7.35
C ALA A 345 -7.45 4.76 7.31
N PHE A 346 -7.82 3.49 7.46
CA PHE A 346 -6.87 2.41 7.60
C PHE A 346 -6.10 2.06 6.31
N ILE A 347 -6.79 1.93 5.16
CA ILE A 347 -6.12 1.66 3.87
C ILE A 347 -5.14 2.78 3.55
N PHE A 348 -5.52 4.05 3.75
CA PHE A 348 -4.60 5.16 3.49
C PHE A 348 -3.41 5.21 4.45
N GLU A 349 -3.59 4.88 5.72
CA GLU A 349 -2.46 4.79 6.66
C GLU A 349 -1.50 3.66 6.26
N LEU A 350 -2.04 2.52 5.83
CA LEU A 350 -1.24 1.41 5.31
C LEU A 350 -0.50 1.82 4.04
N THR A 351 -1.18 2.47 3.08
CA THR A 351 -0.57 2.99 1.86
C THR A 351 0.56 3.97 2.16
N ARG A 352 0.37 4.91 3.10
CA ARG A 352 1.44 5.84 3.53
C ARG A 352 2.64 5.09 4.10
N ASN A 353 2.41 4.11 4.96
CA ASN A 353 3.47 3.30 5.55
C ASN A 353 4.20 2.43 4.53
N LEU A 354 3.47 1.94 3.52
CA LEU A 354 4.01 1.16 2.42
C LEU A 354 4.85 2.03 1.46
N MET A 355 4.38 3.24 1.13
CA MET A 355 5.13 4.24 0.35
C MET A 355 6.37 4.73 1.11
N LEU A 356 6.28 4.92 2.42
CA LEU A 356 7.40 5.33 3.26
C LEU A 356 8.55 4.32 3.22
N GLY A 357 8.27 3.06 2.91
CA GLY A 357 9.23 1.97 3.00
C GLY A 357 9.40 1.43 4.42
N GLY A 358 8.42 1.65 5.30
CA GLY A 358 8.47 1.23 6.72
C GLY A 358 8.74 -0.26 6.91
N GLN A 359 8.47 -1.09 5.90
CA GLN A 359 8.76 -2.53 5.88
C GLN A 359 10.24 -2.88 5.75
N SER A 360 11.03 -1.99 5.14
CA SER A 360 12.45 -2.24 4.86
C SER A 360 13.34 -2.04 6.09
N PHE A 361 12.99 -1.07 6.94
CA PHE A 361 13.75 -0.74 8.15
C PHE A 361 12.99 -1.04 9.45
N GLY A 362 11.65 -1.04 9.47
CA GLY A 362 10.81 -1.25 10.66
C GLY A 362 10.76 -2.67 11.23
N GLY A 363 11.06 -3.69 10.42
CA GLY A 363 10.89 -5.08 10.81
C GLY A 363 11.59 -6.07 9.89
N ILE A 364 11.34 -7.35 10.11
CA ILE A 364 11.89 -8.46 9.34
C ILE A 364 10.70 -9.22 8.73
N PHE A 365 10.88 -9.81 7.53
CA PHE A 365 9.83 -10.50 6.77
C PHE A 365 8.68 -9.62 6.23
N GLY A 366 8.81 -8.30 6.27
CA GLY A 366 7.89 -7.38 5.61
C GLY A 366 7.77 -7.64 4.09
N VAL A 367 6.67 -7.16 3.50
CA VAL A 367 6.49 -7.19 2.03
C VAL A 367 7.05 -5.89 1.47
N ILE A 368 8.05 -6.02 0.60
CA ILE A 368 8.67 -4.92 -0.14
C ILE A 368 8.39 -5.22 -1.61
N ILE A 369 7.59 -4.35 -2.25
CA ILE A 369 7.24 -4.48 -3.67
C ILE A 369 8.30 -3.78 -4.50
N ASP A 370 8.50 -2.50 -4.21
CA ASP A 370 9.51 -1.65 -4.84
C ASP A 370 10.48 -1.13 -3.78
N SER A 371 11.72 -0.86 -4.19
CA SER A 371 12.70 -0.27 -3.28
C SER A 371 12.32 1.18 -2.98
N PRO A 372 12.55 1.70 -1.76
CA PRO A 372 12.23 3.09 -1.45
C PRO A 372 12.88 4.10 -2.40
N ARG A 373 14.07 3.80 -2.91
CA ARG A 373 14.74 4.65 -3.92
C ARG A 373 13.96 4.69 -5.22
N ASP A 374 13.52 3.53 -5.72
CA ASP A 374 12.72 3.45 -6.95
C ASP A 374 11.35 4.14 -6.79
N ILE A 375 10.72 4.05 -5.61
CA ILE A 375 9.45 4.77 -5.34
C ILE A 375 9.67 6.29 -5.42
N ARG A 376 10.85 6.80 -5.05
CA ARG A 376 11.14 8.23 -5.14
C ARG A 376 11.41 8.68 -6.59
N THR A 377 12.01 7.83 -7.42
CA THR A 377 12.51 8.20 -8.76
C THR A 377 11.56 7.84 -9.89
N GLU A 378 10.80 6.76 -9.76
CA GLU A 378 10.01 6.18 -10.85
C GLU A 378 8.50 6.25 -10.57
N VAL A 379 7.77 6.93 -11.45
CA VAL A 379 6.30 7.02 -11.40
C VAL A 379 5.68 5.63 -11.50
N GLU A 380 6.26 4.73 -12.30
CA GLU A 380 5.79 3.36 -12.40
C GLU A 380 5.85 2.60 -11.07
N ALA A 381 6.91 2.79 -10.28
CA ALA A 381 7.05 2.15 -8.96
C ALA A 381 6.00 2.70 -7.98
N GLN A 382 5.77 4.02 -7.99
CA GLN A 382 4.69 4.63 -7.22
C GLN A 382 3.33 4.05 -7.62
N SER A 383 3.08 3.91 -8.93
CA SER A 383 1.83 3.40 -9.47
C SER A 383 1.56 1.94 -9.06
N ARG A 384 2.60 1.08 -9.08
CA ARG A 384 2.49 -0.32 -8.67
C ARG A 384 2.19 -0.44 -7.18
N GLN A 385 2.84 0.36 -6.36
CA GLN A 385 2.64 0.39 -4.91
C GLN A 385 1.20 0.79 -4.55
N LEU A 386 0.69 1.86 -5.18
CA LEU A 386 -0.68 2.32 -4.97
C LEU A 386 -1.71 1.31 -5.50
N LYS A 387 -1.49 0.76 -6.69
CA LYS A 387 -2.37 -0.28 -7.25
C LYS A 387 -2.45 -1.48 -6.30
N PHE A 388 -1.32 -1.95 -5.80
CA PHE A 388 -1.29 -3.03 -4.83
C PHE A 388 -2.08 -2.69 -3.57
N ALA A 389 -1.91 -1.49 -3.02
CA ALA A 389 -2.61 -1.09 -1.81
C ALA A 389 -4.14 -1.06 -2.01
N PHE A 390 -4.64 -0.46 -3.09
CA PHE A 390 -6.08 -0.36 -3.33
C PHE A 390 -6.70 -1.67 -3.83
N ALA A 391 -6.11 -2.33 -4.82
CA ALA A 391 -6.64 -3.57 -5.36
C ALA A 391 -6.46 -4.74 -4.38
N GLY A 392 -5.29 -4.80 -3.73
CA GLY A 392 -4.92 -5.91 -2.86
C GLY A 392 -5.68 -5.90 -1.54
N PHE A 393 -5.85 -4.76 -0.88
CA PHE A 393 -6.51 -4.73 0.44
C PHE A 393 -8.03 -4.54 0.39
N SER A 394 -8.58 -3.95 -0.68
CA SER A 394 -10.03 -3.66 -0.75
C SER A 394 -10.90 -4.90 -0.55
N GLY A 395 -10.71 -5.96 -1.34
CA GLY A 395 -11.53 -7.17 -1.25
C GLY A 395 -11.52 -7.80 0.15
N TYR A 396 -10.36 -7.90 0.79
CA TYR A 396 -10.25 -8.43 2.15
C TYR A 396 -10.96 -7.57 3.20
N THR A 397 -10.78 -6.25 3.14
CA THR A 397 -11.44 -5.34 4.10
C THR A 397 -12.97 -5.37 3.98
N VAL A 398 -13.49 -5.40 2.74
CA VAL A 398 -14.92 -5.49 2.47
C VAL A 398 -15.48 -6.84 2.92
N LEU A 399 -14.77 -7.94 2.64
CA LEU A 399 -15.18 -9.28 3.09
C LEU A 399 -15.25 -9.36 4.61
N LEU A 400 -14.22 -8.88 5.32
CA LEU A 400 -14.23 -8.85 6.78
C LEU A 400 -15.39 -8.03 7.32
N LEU A 401 -15.65 -6.86 6.73
CA LEU A 401 -16.78 -6.03 7.15
C LEU A 401 -18.10 -6.78 7.00
N LEU A 402 -18.32 -7.43 5.85
CA LEU A 402 -19.52 -8.25 5.65
C LEU A 402 -19.60 -9.38 6.66
N LEU A 403 -18.54 -10.15 6.86
CA LEU A 403 -18.53 -11.26 7.83
C LEU A 403 -18.87 -10.77 9.24
N VAL A 404 -18.30 -9.65 9.67
CA VAL A 404 -18.61 -9.06 10.98
C VAL A 404 -20.06 -8.56 11.06
N CYS A 405 -20.61 -8.04 9.97
CA CYS A 405 -22.01 -7.61 9.96
C CYS A 405 -22.98 -8.80 9.98
N TYR A 406 -22.69 -9.85 9.21
CA TYR A 406 -23.43 -11.11 9.32
C TYR A 406 -23.25 -11.74 10.71
N LYS A 407 -22.11 -11.58 11.37
CA LYS A 407 -21.88 -12.07 12.73
C LYS A 407 -22.71 -11.31 13.76
N GLU A 408 -22.54 -9.98 13.84
CA GLU A 408 -23.12 -9.15 14.91
C GLU A 408 -24.59 -8.76 14.66
N PHE A 409 -25.04 -8.77 13.41
CA PHE A 409 -26.35 -8.24 12.99
C PHE A 409 -27.11 -9.19 12.06
N GLY A 410 -26.99 -10.50 12.33
CA GLY A 410 -27.65 -11.54 11.56
C GLY A 410 -29.11 -11.30 11.22
N GLY A 411 -29.90 -10.93 12.23
CA GLY A 411 -31.35 -10.72 12.09
C GLY A 411 -31.73 -9.53 11.19
N LEU A 412 -30.79 -8.66 10.84
CA LEU A 412 -31.00 -7.51 9.96
C LEU A 412 -30.43 -7.72 8.57
N MET A 413 -29.60 -8.75 8.37
CA MET A 413 -28.92 -9.00 7.11
C MET A 413 -29.81 -9.77 6.13
N PRO A 414 -29.73 -9.46 4.82
CA PRO A 414 -30.50 -10.17 3.81
C PRO A 414 -30.02 -11.63 3.70
N PHE A 415 -30.94 -12.54 3.37
CA PHE A 415 -30.69 -13.97 3.17
C PHE A 415 -30.17 -14.77 4.37
N THR A 416 -30.16 -14.22 5.59
CA THR A 416 -29.74 -14.96 6.80
C THR A 416 -30.58 -16.23 7.02
N ASP A 417 -31.90 -16.15 6.92
CA ASP A 417 -32.79 -17.31 7.05
C ASP A 417 -32.52 -18.38 5.97
N THR A 418 -32.09 -17.95 4.77
CA THR A 418 -31.75 -18.89 3.69
C THR A 418 -30.39 -19.54 3.95
N LEU A 419 -29.42 -18.79 4.46
CA LEU A 419 -28.12 -19.33 4.87
C LEU A 419 -28.27 -20.38 5.98
N GLU A 420 -29.11 -20.11 6.97
CA GLU A 420 -29.39 -21.02 8.09
C GLU A 420 -30.17 -22.25 7.64
N ASN A 421 -31.32 -22.06 6.98
CA ASN A 421 -32.23 -23.16 6.68
C ASN A 421 -31.80 -24.02 5.48
N LYS A 422 -31.12 -23.45 4.48
CA LYS A 422 -30.78 -24.14 3.21
C LYS A 422 -29.32 -24.58 3.13
N TYR A 423 -28.40 -23.80 3.70
CA TYR A 423 -26.97 -24.04 3.61
C TYR A 423 -26.34 -24.45 4.95
N GLY A 424 -27.13 -24.56 6.01
CA GLY A 424 -26.67 -24.99 7.33
C GLY A 424 -25.72 -24.00 8.00
N PHE A 425 -25.69 -22.73 7.58
CA PHE A 425 -24.90 -21.67 8.22
C PHE A 425 -25.63 -21.11 9.45
N ASP A 426 -25.80 -21.95 10.47
CA ASP A 426 -26.28 -21.58 11.79
C ASP A 426 -25.39 -20.51 12.46
N GLU A 427 -25.94 -19.81 13.46
CA GLU A 427 -25.28 -18.68 14.14
C GLU A 427 -23.87 -19.05 14.62
N GLY A 428 -23.71 -20.24 15.22
CA GLY A 428 -22.42 -20.76 15.67
C GLY A 428 -21.39 -20.91 14.56
N ASN A 429 -21.81 -21.36 13.37
CA ASN A 429 -20.93 -21.52 12.22
C ASN A 429 -20.56 -20.19 11.56
N ARG A 430 -21.48 -19.21 11.52
CA ARG A 430 -21.17 -17.83 11.08
C ARG A 430 -20.17 -17.15 12.01
N LEU A 431 -20.35 -17.34 13.32
CA LEU A 431 -19.42 -16.90 14.35
C LEU A 431 -18.03 -17.52 14.13
N LEU A 432 -17.97 -18.84 14.04
CA LEU A 432 -16.72 -19.57 13.86
C LEU A 432 -15.98 -19.13 12.59
N ALA A 433 -16.68 -19.03 11.45
CA ALA A 433 -16.09 -18.59 10.19
C ALA A 433 -15.46 -17.19 10.31
N THR A 434 -16.17 -16.24 10.91
CA THR A 434 -15.65 -14.87 11.11
C THR A 434 -14.40 -14.87 11.99
N TRP A 435 -14.44 -15.63 13.09
CA TRP A 435 -13.30 -15.76 14.00
C TRP A 435 -12.11 -16.46 13.34
N MET A 436 -12.32 -17.43 12.45
CA MET A 436 -11.23 -18.07 11.69
C MET A 436 -10.48 -17.07 10.80
N PHE A 437 -11.20 -16.22 10.07
CA PHE A 437 -10.59 -15.17 9.24
C PHE A 437 -9.75 -14.20 10.08
N ILE A 438 -10.30 -13.75 11.21
CA ILE A 438 -9.60 -12.87 12.14
C ILE A 438 -8.36 -13.56 12.72
N ALA A 439 -8.50 -14.79 13.20
CA ALA A 439 -7.44 -15.55 13.85
C ALA A 439 -6.27 -15.85 12.90
N VAL A 440 -6.53 -16.21 11.64
CA VAL A 440 -5.44 -16.46 10.67
C VAL A 440 -4.68 -15.17 10.33
N GLY A 441 -5.39 -14.05 10.13
CA GLY A 441 -4.75 -12.75 9.95
C GLY A 441 -3.89 -12.34 11.16
N GLN A 442 -4.43 -12.55 12.36
CA GLN A 442 -3.74 -12.29 13.63
C GLN A 442 -2.53 -13.21 13.83
N LEU A 443 -2.60 -14.47 13.40
CA LEU A 443 -1.49 -15.43 13.46
C LEU A 443 -0.32 -14.96 12.62
N ILE A 444 -0.56 -14.58 11.36
CA ILE A 444 0.49 -14.10 10.45
C ILE A 444 1.09 -12.79 10.96
N PHE A 445 0.23 -11.88 11.46
CA PHE A 445 0.67 -10.66 12.12
C PHE A 445 1.61 -10.97 13.30
N LEU A 446 1.20 -11.86 14.20
CA LEU A 446 1.94 -12.19 15.42
C LEU A 446 3.28 -12.84 15.10
N LEU A 447 3.33 -13.76 14.14
CA LEU A 447 4.58 -14.38 13.67
C LEU A 447 5.55 -13.33 13.14
N THR A 448 5.08 -12.42 12.29
CA THR A 448 5.92 -11.36 11.71
C THR A 448 6.36 -10.34 12.76
N TRP A 449 5.45 -9.96 13.65
CA TRP A 449 5.69 -9.03 14.75
C TRP A 449 6.73 -9.58 15.73
N LEU A 450 6.64 -10.85 16.12
CA LEU A 450 7.55 -11.49 17.07
C LEU A 450 8.99 -11.49 16.56
N VAL A 451 9.20 -11.74 15.27
CA VAL A 451 10.54 -11.61 14.67
C VAL A 451 10.97 -10.14 14.56
N SER A 452 10.03 -9.25 14.25
CA SER A 452 10.32 -7.82 14.04
C SER A 452 10.66 -7.08 15.33
N ILE A 453 10.21 -7.54 16.51
CA ILE A 453 10.44 -6.86 17.80
C ILE A 453 11.94 -6.63 18.10
N ILE A 454 12.81 -7.49 17.56
CA ILE A 454 14.28 -7.39 17.72
C ILE A 454 14.81 -6.07 17.13
N ARG A 455 14.17 -5.55 16.06
CA ARG A 455 14.56 -4.27 15.44
C ARG A 455 14.09 -3.04 16.20
N PHE A 456 13.26 -3.18 17.23
CA PHE A 456 12.77 -2.04 18.01
C PHE A 456 13.90 -1.22 18.64
N GLY A 457 15.00 -1.87 19.06
CA GLY A 457 16.18 -1.19 19.60
C GLY A 457 16.90 -0.33 18.56
N SER A 458 17.24 -0.91 17.41
CA SER A 458 17.90 -0.21 16.29
C SER A 458 17.03 0.94 15.73
N LEU A 459 15.70 0.76 15.68
CA LEU A 459 14.79 1.83 15.24
C LEU A 459 14.82 3.09 16.12
N ARG A 460 15.23 2.97 17.39
CA ARG A 460 15.40 4.12 18.26
C ARG A 460 16.67 4.91 17.98
N SER A 461 17.72 4.28 17.41
CA SER A 461 18.95 4.96 17.03
C SER A 461 18.85 5.64 15.66
N LEU A 462 17.96 5.17 14.79
CA LEU A 462 17.75 5.77 13.46
C LEU A 462 17.39 7.25 13.54
N ARG A 463 18.11 8.04 12.74
CA ARG A 463 17.89 9.47 12.54
C ARG A 463 17.16 9.67 11.22
N PHE A 464 16.07 10.43 11.26
CA PHE A 464 15.30 10.79 10.08
C PHE A 464 15.47 12.28 9.82
N ASP A 465 16.03 12.60 8.68
CA ASP A 465 16.10 13.96 8.19
C ASP A 465 14.82 14.28 7.39
N LEU A 466 14.02 15.21 7.91
CA LEU A 466 12.71 15.55 7.38
C LEU A 466 12.84 16.75 6.43
N ASN A 467 12.24 16.66 5.24
CA ASN A 467 12.23 17.72 4.22
C ASN A 467 13.65 18.23 3.83
N PRO A 468 14.58 17.37 3.39
CA PRO A 468 15.89 17.83 2.91
C PRO A 468 15.77 18.71 1.67
N ASP A 469 14.78 18.45 0.79
CA ASP A 469 14.59 19.17 -0.48
C ASP A 469 14.31 20.66 -0.27
N GLU A 470 13.36 21.00 0.62
CA GLU A 470 13.05 22.39 0.96
C GLU A 470 14.28 23.13 1.50
N ARG A 471 15.13 22.43 2.25
CA ARG A 471 16.36 22.99 2.80
C ARG A 471 17.46 23.12 1.75
N ARG A 472 17.58 22.17 0.82
CA ARG A 472 18.50 22.26 -0.33
C ARG A 472 18.10 23.43 -1.24
N GLU A 473 16.84 23.50 -1.66
CA GLU A 473 16.31 24.61 -2.47
C GLU A 473 16.50 25.96 -1.76
N GLY A 474 16.21 26.02 -0.46
CA GLY A 474 16.40 27.22 0.35
C GLY A 474 17.88 27.64 0.50
N ALA A 475 18.78 26.69 0.72
CA ALA A 475 20.21 26.94 0.86
C ALA A 475 20.85 27.38 -0.46
N VAL A 476 20.46 26.78 -1.59
CA VAL A 476 20.93 27.19 -2.92
C VAL A 476 20.54 28.64 -3.22
N ARG A 477 19.30 29.04 -2.87
CA ARG A 477 18.82 30.43 -3.05
C ARG A 477 19.50 31.45 -2.15
N LEU A 478 19.96 31.06 -0.96
CA LEU A 478 20.51 31.98 0.06
C LEU A 478 22.04 32.10 0.05
N ALA A 479 22.77 31.05 -0.36
CA ALA A 479 24.20 30.94 -0.06
C ALA A 479 25.15 30.92 -1.27
N GLY A 480 24.69 31.13 -2.51
CA GLY A 480 25.57 31.00 -3.68
C GLY A 480 26.23 29.62 -3.74
N GLY A 481 25.48 28.57 -3.35
CA GLY A 481 25.97 27.22 -3.08
C GLY A 481 26.45 26.43 -4.30
N ASP A 482 26.61 27.09 -5.44
CA ASP A 482 27.00 26.48 -6.71
C ASP A 482 28.48 26.04 -6.70
N TRP A 483 29.33 26.62 -5.85
CA TRP A 483 30.76 26.30 -5.84
C TRP A 483 31.07 24.83 -5.56
N MET A 484 30.28 24.15 -4.73
CA MET A 484 30.48 22.71 -4.45
C MET A 484 30.14 21.88 -5.68
N ARG A 485 29.05 22.24 -6.36
CA ARG A 485 28.61 21.61 -7.60
C ARG A 485 29.65 21.81 -8.69
N THR A 486 30.07 23.07 -8.93
CA THR A 486 31.11 23.40 -9.91
C THR A 486 32.41 22.66 -9.64
N LEU A 487 32.85 22.59 -8.37
CA LEU A 487 34.07 21.86 -8.00
C LEU A 487 33.98 20.37 -8.35
N VAL A 488 32.84 19.72 -8.05
CA VAL A 488 32.65 18.29 -8.35
C VAL A 488 32.57 18.07 -9.86
N ASP A 489 31.88 18.95 -10.59
CA ASP A 489 31.73 18.85 -12.05
C ASP A 489 33.07 19.06 -12.77
N GLU A 490 33.85 20.07 -12.38
CA GLU A 490 35.19 20.31 -12.92
C GLU A 490 36.16 19.15 -12.60
N ALA A 491 36.13 18.65 -11.36
CA ALA A 491 36.97 17.52 -10.97
C ALA A 491 36.59 16.23 -11.72
N ALA A 492 35.30 16.02 -12.00
CA ALA A 492 34.83 14.88 -12.79
C ALA A 492 35.27 15.02 -14.27
N LEU A 493 35.14 16.20 -14.86
CA LEU A 493 35.53 16.47 -16.25
C LEU A 493 37.03 16.28 -16.50
N VAL A 494 37.88 16.67 -15.54
CA VAL A 494 39.34 16.52 -15.63
C VAL A 494 39.80 15.15 -15.12
N GLU A 495 38.88 14.30 -14.68
CA GLU A 495 39.16 13.00 -14.05
C GLU A 495 40.09 13.09 -12.81
N ASP A 496 40.03 14.21 -12.07
CA ASP A 496 40.84 14.44 -10.87
C ASP A 496 40.27 13.69 -9.66
N LEU A 497 40.67 12.42 -9.55
CA LEU A 497 40.34 11.54 -8.44
C LEU A 497 40.76 12.09 -7.07
N ASP A 498 41.90 12.79 -6.98
CA ASP A 498 42.40 13.28 -5.68
C ASP A 498 41.50 14.40 -5.15
N SER A 499 41.10 15.32 -6.02
CA SER A 499 40.14 16.38 -5.67
C SER A 499 38.79 15.81 -5.20
N LEU A 500 38.25 14.79 -5.90
CA LEU A 500 37.00 14.13 -5.51
C LEU A 500 37.10 13.46 -4.13
N ILE A 501 38.19 12.73 -3.85
CA ILE A 501 38.40 12.05 -2.56
C ILE A 501 38.60 13.06 -1.43
N ARG A 502 39.40 14.11 -1.67
CA ARG A 502 39.65 15.16 -0.68
C ARG A 502 38.37 15.89 -0.32
N PHE A 503 37.52 16.18 -1.31
CA PHE A 503 36.23 16.82 -1.09
C PHE A 503 35.31 15.96 -0.20
N GLN A 504 35.24 14.65 -0.44
CA GLN A 504 34.46 13.73 0.40
C GLN A 504 34.92 13.74 1.86
N ARG A 505 36.24 13.77 2.10
CA ARG A 505 36.83 13.76 3.44
C ARG A 505 36.78 15.11 4.16
N ARG A 506 36.60 16.20 3.42
CA ARG A 506 36.59 17.55 3.98
C ARG A 506 35.37 17.77 4.88
N SER A 507 35.59 18.30 6.08
CA SER A 507 34.52 18.85 6.89
C SER A 507 34.13 20.22 6.33
N LEU A 508 32.86 20.40 5.98
CA LEU A 508 32.33 21.64 5.45
C LEU A 508 31.28 22.18 6.42
N ASP A 509 31.29 23.49 6.61
CA ASP A 509 30.26 24.21 7.35
C ASP A 509 29.12 24.57 6.38
N GLY A 510 27.87 24.27 6.75
CA GLY A 510 26.70 24.50 5.89
C GLY A 510 25.54 23.59 6.24
N ASP A 511 24.48 23.60 5.42
CA ASP A 511 23.38 22.64 5.59
C ASP A 511 23.89 21.21 5.30
N PRO A 512 23.80 20.29 6.28
CA PRO A 512 24.21 18.90 6.09
C PRO A 512 23.57 18.21 4.88
N SER A 513 22.34 18.57 4.48
CA SER A 513 21.65 17.91 3.36
C SER A 513 22.28 18.24 2.00
N VAL A 514 22.78 19.47 1.82
CA VAL A 514 23.47 19.92 0.60
C VAL A 514 24.85 19.30 0.53
N ILE A 515 25.59 19.34 1.64
CA ILE A 515 26.93 18.77 1.71
C ILE A 515 26.90 17.26 1.45
N ARG A 516 25.93 16.53 2.03
CA ARG A 516 25.78 15.10 1.77
C ARG A 516 25.48 14.79 0.32
N TYR A 517 24.61 15.58 -0.31
CA TYR A 517 24.26 15.40 -1.73
C TYR A 517 25.49 15.55 -2.63
N GLU A 518 26.25 16.65 -2.47
CA GLU A 518 27.44 16.87 -3.29
C GLU A 518 28.56 15.86 -3.00
N LYS A 519 28.69 15.40 -1.75
CA LYS A 519 29.62 14.30 -1.42
C LYS A 519 29.22 12.97 -2.06
N ALA A 520 27.92 12.68 -2.14
CA ALA A 520 27.42 11.50 -2.82
C ALA A 520 27.70 11.59 -4.33
N ARG A 521 27.50 12.76 -4.95
CA ARG A 521 27.89 13.03 -6.36
C ARG A 521 29.38 12.83 -6.59
N ALA A 522 30.23 13.37 -5.71
CA ALA A 522 31.67 13.18 -5.81
C ALA A 522 32.09 11.71 -5.70
N ARG A 523 31.43 10.93 -4.82
CA ARG A 523 31.68 9.49 -4.65
C ARG A 523 31.19 8.67 -5.84
N MET A 524 30.05 9.03 -6.40
CA MET A 524 29.53 8.45 -7.64
C MET A 524 30.56 8.57 -8.77
N TRP A 525 31.07 9.78 -9.00
CA TRP A 525 32.11 10.03 -10.02
C TRP A 525 33.42 9.31 -9.72
N GLU A 526 33.92 9.34 -8.48
CA GLU A 526 35.12 8.62 -8.07
C GLU A 526 35.04 7.12 -8.42
N LEU A 527 33.92 6.49 -8.10
CA LEU A 527 33.71 5.06 -8.34
C LEU A 527 33.56 4.74 -9.83
N ALA A 528 32.88 5.60 -10.59
CA ALA A 528 32.72 5.47 -12.03
C ALA A 528 34.08 5.57 -12.75
N ILE A 529 34.88 6.60 -12.45
CA ILE A 529 36.21 6.82 -13.05
C ILE A 529 37.15 5.65 -12.72
N ARG A 530 37.04 5.06 -11.53
CA ARG A 530 37.82 3.86 -11.15
C ARG A 530 37.35 2.56 -11.81
N GLY A 531 36.23 2.57 -12.53
CA GLY A 531 35.62 1.37 -13.10
C GLY A 531 34.98 0.43 -12.06
N LEU A 532 34.70 0.92 -10.85
CA LEU A 532 33.99 0.17 -9.80
C LEU A 532 32.47 0.23 -10.04
N TRP A 533 32.03 -0.29 -11.18
CA TRP A 533 30.67 -0.12 -11.69
C TRP A 533 29.56 -0.55 -10.72
N PRO A 534 29.60 -1.72 -10.04
CA PRO A 534 28.53 -2.09 -9.11
C PRO A 534 28.31 -1.06 -8.01
N SER A 535 29.40 -0.56 -7.41
CA SER A 535 29.36 0.45 -6.35
C SER A 535 28.98 1.83 -6.90
N ALA A 536 29.46 2.17 -8.10
CA ALA A 536 29.09 3.42 -8.77
C ALA A 536 27.58 3.48 -9.04
N ILE A 537 26.98 2.37 -9.48
CA ILE A 537 25.54 2.28 -9.72
C ILE A 537 24.75 2.43 -8.39
N GLU A 538 25.24 1.86 -7.28
CA GLU A 538 24.57 2.03 -5.98
C GLU A 538 24.58 3.48 -5.50
N GLU A 539 25.71 4.18 -5.63
CA GLU A 539 25.82 5.60 -5.30
C GLU A 539 25.02 6.47 -6.27
N ALA A 540 25.05 6.18 -7.58
CA ALA A 540 24.23 6.87 -8.57
C ALA A 540 22.74 6.73 -8.30
N ARG A 541 22.26 5.54 -7.88
CA ARG A 541 20.87 5.35 -7.44
C ARG A 541 20.52 6.18 -6.20
N LYS A 542 21.47 6.39 -5.27
CA LYS A 542 21.25 7.27 -4.12
C LYS A 542 21.12 8.73 -4.55
N VAL A 543 22.04 9.20 -5.40
CA VAL A 543 22.02 10.57 -5.96
C VAL A 543 20.73 10.81 -6.73
N LEU A 544 20.35 9.90 -7.62
CA LEU A 544 19.11 9.99 -8.40
C LEU A 544 17.87 10.05 -7.48
N ALA A 545 17.82 9.24 -6.43
CA ALA A 545 16.75 9.29 -5.44
C ALA A 545 16.72 10.60 -4.65
N GLN A 546 17.88 11.17 -4.32
CA GLN A 546 17.99 12.46 -3.65
C GLN A 546 17.59 13.63 -4.54
N ALA A 547 17.86 13.55 -5.85
CA ALA A 547 17.41 14.51 -6.87
C ALA A 547 15.92 14.34 -7.22
N GLY A 548 15.37 13.16 -6.94
CA GLY A 548 13.96 12.87 -7.16
C GLY A 548 13.62 12.29 -8.53
N GLY A 549 14.58 11.65 -9.18
CA GLY A 549 14.44 11.11 -10.54
C GLY A 549 14.91 12.06 -11.64
N ASP A 550 15.21 13.31 -11.29
CA ASP A 550 15.61 14.42 -12.16
C ASP A 550 17.13 14.68 -12.08
N ASP A 551 17.91 13.66 -12.47
CA ASP A 551 19.38 13.76 -12.61
C ASP A 551 19.85 12.83 -13.74
N ASP A 552 20.00 13.40 -14.93
CA ASP A 552 20.41 12.67 -16.14
C ASP A 552 21.80 12.06 -16.01
N ILE A 553 22.72 12.74 -15.31
CA ILE A 553 24.08 12.24 -15.09
C ILE A 553 24.04 10.95 -14.27
N ALA A 554 23.25 10.93 -13.20
CA ALA A 554 23.09 9.75 -12.38
C ALA A 554 22.44 8.60 -13.17
N ARG A 555 21.43 8.88 -14.01
CA ARG A 555 20.81 7.88 -14.91
C ARG A 555 21.81 7.32 -15.92
N MET A 556 22.62 8.18 -16.56
CA MET A 556 23.66 7.77 -17.49
C MET A 556 24.72 6.90 -16.81
N ILE A 557 25.18 7.25 -15.60
CA ILE A 557 26.14 6.41 -14.86
C ILE A 557 25.54 5.04 -14.51
N ILE A 558 24.25 4.99 -14.17
CA ILE A 558 23.53 3.72 -13.96
C ILE A 558 23.52 2.90 -15.25
N ALA A 559 23.21 3.52 -16.39
CA ALA A 559 23.20 2.88 -17.70
C ALA A 559 24.59 2.37 -18.09
N THR A 560 25.62 3.22 -18.06
CA THR A 560 27.01 2.85 -18.38
C THR A 560 27.53 1.75 -17.46
N GLY A 561 27.19 1.77 -16.18
CA GLY A 561 27.54 0.71 -15.24
C GLY A 561 26.85 -0.62 -15.57
N HIS A 562 25.58 -0.59 -15.99
CA HIS A 562 24.86 -1.76 -16.46
C HIS A 562 25.44 -2.31 -17.77
N MET A 563 25.79 -1.45 -18.73
CA MET A 563 26.49 -1.83 -19.98
C MET A 563 27.83 -2.49 -19.69
N SER A 564 28.63 -1.88 -18.82
CA SER A 564 29.93 -2.42 -18.38
C SER A 564 29.79 -3.77 -17.68
N SER A 565 28.65 -4.00 -17.02
CA SER A 565 28.30 -5.28 -16.38
C SER A 565 27.59 -6.27 -17.31
N ARG A 566 27.49 -5.98 -18.62
CA ARG A 566 26.79 -6.76 -19.66
C ARG A 566 25.29 -7.01 -19.37
N ARG A 567 24.65 -6.10 -18.64
CA ARG A 567 23.19 -6.11 -18.40
C ARG A 567 22.54 -5.05 -19.28
N LEU A 568 22.52 -5.32 -20.60
CA LEU A 568 22.07 -4.37 -21.62
C LEU A 568 20.56 -4.08 -21.51
N ASP A 569 19.77 -5.04 -21.05
CA ASP A 569 18.35 -4.85 -20.74
C ASP A 569 18.13 -3.78 -19.67
N ALA A 570 18.84 -3.90 -18.54
CA ALA A 570 18.77 -2.92 -17.46
C ALA A 570 19.38 -1.55 -17.82
N ALA A 571 20.30 -1.51 -18.80
CA ALA A 571 20.87 -0.26 -19.30
C ALA A 571 19.87 0.51 -20.18
N ARG A 572 19.15 -0.18 -21.08
CA ARG A 572 18.07 0.42 -21.88
C ARG A 572 16.99 1.04 -21.00
N ASP A 573 16.57 0.31 -19.96
CA ASP A 573 15.58 0.81 -19.00
C ASP A 573 16.06 2.10 -18.30
N ALA A 574 17.35 2.19 -17.98
CA ALA A 574 17.91 3.37 -17.31
C ALA A 574 18.03 4.60 -18.22
N LEU A 575 18.19 4.39 -19.53
CA LEU A 575 18.24 5.45 -20.54
C LEU A 575 16.82 5.90 -20.99
N HIS A 576 15.79 5.12 -20.68
CA HIS A 576 14.43 5.42 -21.09
C HIS A 576 13.91 6.68 -20.38
N GLY A 577 13.42 7.65 -21.16
CA GLY A 577 12.81 8.88 -20.64
C GLY A 577 13.79 9.98 -20.24
N LEU A 578 15.06 9.90 -20.66
CA LEU A 578 15.99 11.04 -20.59
C LEU A 578 15.51 12.14 -21.55
N GLU A 579 15.15 13.31 -21.01
CA GLU A 579 14.84 14.48 -21.83
C GLU A 579 16.16 15.06 -22.36
N GLN A 580 16.23 15.32 -23.66
CA GLN A 580 17.43 15.86 -24.27
C GLN A 580 17.38 17.40 -24.24
N PRO A 581 18.25 18.08 -23.49
CA PRO A 581 18.49 19.48 -23.75
C PRO A 581 19.13 19.61 -25.16
N GLU A 582 18.71 20.63 -25.92
CA GLU A 582 19.24 20.85 -27.28
C GLU A 582 20.77 20.90 -27.29
N GLY A 583 21.41 19.97 -28.01
CA GLY A 583 22.87 19.87 -28.14
C GLY A 583 23.58 18.96 -27.13
N TYR A 584 22.83 18.14 -26.38
CA TYR A 584 23.37 17.12 -25.46
C TYR A 584 23.15 15.71 -26.01
N ASP A 585 24.12 15.20 -26.78
CA ASP A 585 24.01 13.95 -27.53
C ASP A 585 24.44 12.71 -26.72
N GLU A 586 24.96 12.87 -25.50
CA GLU A 586 25.47 11.77 -24.68
C GLU A 586 24.44 10.65 -24.38
N PRO A 587 23.15 10.94 -24.09
CA PRO A 587 22.15 9.90 -23.88
C PRO A 587 21.92 9.04 -25.13
N GLU A 588 21.86 9.66 -26.31
CA GLU A 588 21.69 8.97 -27.59
C GLU A 588 22.91 8.12 -27.93
N LEU A 589 24.11 8.67 -27.70
CA LEU A 589 25.36 7.96 -27.87
C LEU A 589 25.39 6.69 -26.99
N LEU A 590 24.96 6.79 -25.73
CA LEU A 590 24.88 5.62 -24.83
C LEU A 590 23.83 4.61 -25.29
N ALA A 591 22.68 5.07 -25.80
CA ALA A 591 21.65 4.19 -26.34
C ALA A 591 22.16 3.44 -27.58
N PHE A 592 22.82 4.15 -28.51
CA PHE A 592 23.47 3.58 -29.68
C PHE A 592 24.52 2.53 -29.29
N VAL A 593 25.41 2.85 -28.35
CA VAL A 593 26.43 1.88 -27.87
C VAL A 593 25.75 0.68 -27.21
N CYS A 594 24.65 0.86 -26.49
CA CYS A 594 23.90 -0.24 -25.87
C CYS A 594 23.28 -1.17 -26.93
N GLU A 595 22.79 -0.63 -28.04
CA GLU A 595 22.31 -1.43 -29.17
C GLU A 595 23.44 -2.10 -29.94
N TRP A 596 24.54 -1.38 -30.18
CA TRP A 596 25.70 -1.92 -30.88
C TRP A 596 26.35 -3.10 -30.12
N LEU A 597 26.36 -3.05 -28.79
CA LEU A 597 26.88 -4.12 -27.95
C LEU A 597 25.91 -5.31 -27.79
N ASP A 598 24.66 -5.20 -28.24
CA ASP A 598 23.66 -6.26 -28.11
C ASP A 598 23.72 -7.25 -29.29
N PRO A 599 24.17 -8.50 -29.07
CA PRO A 599 24.32 -9.47 -30.14
C PRO A 599 23.01 -10.15 -30.57
N PHE A 600 21.91 -9.97 -29.81
CA PHE A 600 20.65 -10.69 -30.04
C PHE A 600 19.55 -9.81 -30.60
N THR A 601 19.42 -8.58 -30.10
CA THR A 601 18.35 -7.65 -30.52
C THR A 601 18.85 -6.32 -31.07
N GLY A 602 20.16 -6.09 -31.07
CA GLY A 602 20.78 -4.90 -31.65
C GLY A 602 20.67 -4.89 -33.18
N ASN A 603 20.19 -3.77 -33.73
CA ASN A 603 20.04 -3.56 -35.18
C ASN A 603 20.92 -2.39 -35.64
N VAL A 604 22.20 -2.40 -35.29
CA VAL A 604 23.14 -1.36 -35.72
C VAL A 604 23.75 -1.74 -37.07
N SER A 605 23.49 -0.93 -38.08
CA SER A 605 24.02 -1.02 -39.45
C SER A 605 25.22 -0.10 -39.66
N GLU A 606 25.94 -0.26 -40.78
CA GLU A 606 27.02 0.67 -41.15
C GLU A 606 26.50 2.09 -41.44
N ASP A 607 25.23 2.22 -41.83
CA ASP A 607 24.60 3.52 -42.09
C ASP A 607 24.39 4.31 -40.78
N ASP A 608 24.10 3.64 -39.67
CA ASP A 608 23.89 4.31 -38.36
C ASP A 608 25.19 4.90 -37.78
N PHE A 609 26.37 4.46 -38.25
CA PHE A 609 27.64 5.06 -37.86
C PHE A 609 27.87 6.44 -38.51
N TRP A 610 27.18 6.76 -39.60
CA TRP A 610 27.29 8.08 -40.24
C TRP A 610 26.79 9.20 -39.35
N ASP A 611 25.73 8.94 -38.55
CA ASP A 611 25.18 9.93 -37.62
C ASP A 611 26.18 10.31 -36.51
N TRP A 612 27.18 9.45 -36.26
CA TRP A 612 28.21 9.63 -35.24
C TRP A 612 29.62 9.83 -35.81
N GLU A 613 29.73 10.16 -37.09
CA GLU A 613 31.02 10.36 -37.74
C GLU A 613 31.81 11.49 -37.06
N ASN A 614 33.08 11.26 -36.75
CA ASN A 614 33.96 12.16 -35.99
C ASN A 614 33.66 12.30 -34.49
N ASN A 615 32.73 11.51 -33.92
CA ASN A 615 32.58 11.45 -32.47
C ASN A 615 33.78 10.74 -31.81
N SER A 616 34.43 11.42 -30.85
CA SER A 616 35.64 10.90 -30.19
C SER A 616 35.42 9.58 -29.45
N CYS A 617 34.23 9.36 -28.88
CA CYS A 617 33.88 8.14 -28.15
C CYS A 617 33.73 6.94 -29.10
N ILE A 618 32.96 7.09 -30.18
CA ILE A 618 32.76 6.03 -31.18
C ILE A 618 34.09 5.67 -31.86
N ASN A 619 34.89 6.68 -32.22
CA ASN A 619 36.21 6.45 -32.83
C ASN A 619 37.13 5.64 -31.90
N ASN A 620 37.15 5.97 -30.60
CA ASN A 620 37.94 5.22 -29.61
C ASN A 620 37.42 3.79 -29.43
N LEU A 621 36.09 3.60 -29.34
CA LEU A 621 35.48 2.27 -29.24
C LEU A 621 35.77 1.40 -30.47
N GLN A 622 35.63 1.96 -31.67
CA GLN A 622 35.98 1.26 -32.92
C GLN A 622 37.46 0.86 -32.93
N HIS A 623 38.35 1.77 -32.54
CA HIS A 623 39.77 1.48 -32.42
C HIS A 623 40.06 0.34 -31.41
N GLN A 624 39.43 0.37 -30.23
CA GLN A 624 39.58 -0.70 -29.24
C GLN A 624 39.03 -2.04 -29.73
N ILE A 625 37.88 -2.05 -30.42
CA ILE A 625 37.30 -3.26 -31.00
C ILE A 625 38.21 -3.82 -32.09
N GLN A 626 38.80 -2.97 -32.93
CA GLN A 626 39.79 -3.38 -33.93
C GLN A 626 41.03 -3.99 -33.27
N MET A 627 41.53 -3.39 -32.19
CA MET A 627 42.65 -3.96 -31.41
C MET A 627 42.29 -5.33 -30.84
N ILE A 628 41.10 -5.52 -30.29
CA ILE A 628 40.63 -6.81 -29.77
C ILE A 628 40.47 -7.85 -30.89
N ARG A 629 39.96 -7.46 -32.07
CA ARG A 629 39.85 -8.36 -33.23
C ARG A 629 41.23 -8.79 -33.75
N GLY A 630 42.23 -7.92 -33.64
CA GLY A 630 43.62 -8.23 -33.96
C GLY A 630 44.38 -8.95 -32.84
N TRP A 631 43.76 -9.15 -31.67
CA TRP A 631 44.41 -9.76 -30.51
C TRP A 631 44.41 -11.28 -30.66
N ASN A 632 45.60 -11.86 -30.82
CA ASN A 632 45.83 -13.31 -30.80
C ASN A 632 46.46 -13.64 -29.43
N PRO A 633 45.76 -14.36 -28.52
CA PRO A 633 46.14 -14.51 -27.11
C PRO A 633 47.44 -15.27 -26.86
#